data_AF-A0A512M5C5-F1
#
_entry.id   AF-A0A512M5C5-F1
#
_cell.length_a   1.000
_cell.length_b   1.000
_cell.length_c   1.000
_cell.angle_alpha   90.00
_cell.angle_beta   90.00
_cell.angle_gamma   90.00
#
_symmetry.space_group_name_H-M   'P 1'
#
loop_
_entity.id
_entity.type
_entity.pdbx_description
1 polymer ?
#
loop_
_entity_poly.entity_id
_entity_poly.type
_entity_poly.pdbx_seq_one_letter_code
_entity_poly.pdbx_strand_id
1 'polypeptide(L)'
;MRATPFISRVLHQLRTEWMHQSWLVIGWLVWLGMRHWLFHASVSEGLMSGIYIGQLTGPVTALLAALLAWRCISADSPSNTDSFSLARPVGQQALFFGKLLYLTMSVFIPLWLLKSRGWTGFGLGAGQWLALSGGVMLSVGLGIGLLAGITALAASPRQVIAIAILGAVAGGAWLVVSEALRGLVDPQHRPALEQVNQQICGSFVGSVVVFAGSWAAWWSATVLRRRGRALGLLLGALAFAPLLSAMSRLDWITPPNQHYANSAKLSLKTGRADPEDKTPGRGLWPTLRIVGLGRDEVASIIDFAPIKEEAEWPPLGSYTDLPANTRGWTSWIHHEHTKALFKHSPPTTLWNDSINSGALYNGRKALKEAIKPLRLTRESAVSTRWRLRLAIHEMKRLATMPFRQLWTQPNQYLVRPGLRLEMKPFAWKQDAWVLGGGMHSMSAMLLPERPQRAAHARGRDLEDNFFLVLEDPELRENKAQDLAVSAYRFDLSDSPLTASWEREQVWRRETRLWTPQVQHEMLKTTHEQWVDRLNASLWHAEERGTVEFELSTEQMAQVLPEETPVAKKP
;
A
#
# COMPACT_ATOMS: atom_id res chain seq x y z
N MET A 1 -46.16 -0.73 40.49
CA MET A 1 -45.66 -0.02 39.30
C MET A 1 -44.83 -1.01 38.48
N ARG A 2 -45.17 -1.27 37.21
CA ARG A 2 -44.33 -2.12 36.34
C ARG A 2 -43.05 -1.35 36.03
N ALA A 3 -41.89 -1.92 36.37
CA ALA A 3 -40.60 -1.33 36.04
C ALA A 3 -40.52 -1.10 34.54
N THR A 4 -40.21 0.12 34.10
CA THR A 4 -39.98 0.41 32.68
C THR A 4 -38.86 -0.48 32.15
N PRO A 5 -39.05 -1.11 30.97
CA PRO A 5 -38.07 -2.04 30.43
C PRO A 5 -36.71 -1.35 30.25
N PHE A 6 -35.63 -2.11 30.42
CA PHE A 6 -34.25 -1.58 30.32
C PHE A 6 -34.00 -0.83 29.00
N ILE A 7 -34.51 -1.38 27.90
CA ILE A 7 -34.37 -0.79 26.55
C ILE A 7 -35.04 0.60 26.47
N SER A 8 -36.23 0.79 27.06
CA SER A 8 -36.89 2.10 27.02
C SER A 8 -36.12 3.16 27.80
N ARG A 9 -35.44 2.75 28.88
CA ARG A 9 -34.57 3.62 29.68
C ARG A 9 -33.31 4.04 28.90
N VAL A 10 -32.70 3.11 28.17
CA VAL A 10 -31.57 3.40 27.26
C VAL A 10 -31.99 4.36 26.14
N LEU A 11 -33.13 4.10 25.47
CA LEU A 11 -33.64 4.96 24.40
C LEU A 11 -34.04 6.35 24.89
N HIS A 12 -34.61 6.45 26.10
CA HIS A 12 -34.92 7.74 26.71
C HIS A 12 -33.65 8.56 26.98
N GLN A 13 -32.58 7.92 27.46
CA GLN A 13 -31.29 8.60 27.65
C GLN A 13 -30.71 9.06 26.30
N LEU A 14 -30.71 8.19 25.28
CA LEU A 14 -30.27 8.53 23.92
C LEU A 14 -31.01 9.78 23.39
N ARG A 15 -32.34 9.80 23.48
CA ARG A 15 -33.16 10.93 23.04
C ARG A 15 -32.79 12.22 23.77
N THR A 16 -32.52 12.11 25.08
CA THR A 16 -32.17 13.27 25.89
C THR A 16 -30.81 13.84 25.50
N GLU A 17 -29.79 13.00 25.33
CA GLU A 17 -28.47 13.44 24.85
C GLU A 17 -28.57 14.08 23.46
N TRP A 18 -29.33 13.47 22.56
CA TRP A 18 -29.56 14.00 21.22
C TRP A 18 -30.17 15.41 21.24
N MET A 19 -31.18 15.65 22.08
CA MET A 19 -31.80 16.97 22.20
C MET A 19 -30.80 18.05 22.68
N HIS A 20 -29.95 17.72 23.66
CA HIS A 20 -29.03 18.69 24.26
C HIS A 20 -27.81 19.00 23.38
N GLN A 21 -27.38 18.03 22.56
CA GLN A 21 -26.14 18.13 21.79
C GLN A 21 -26.36 18.16 20.27
N SER A 22 -27.61 18.22 19.81
CA SER A 22 -27.99 18.21 18.39
C SER A 22 -27.17 19.18 17.53
N TRP A 23 -26.92 20.40 17.98
CA TRP A 23 -26.14 21.39 17.24
C TRP A 23 -24.66 21.00 17.07
N LEU A 24 -24.05 20.37 18.08
CA LEU A 24 -22.68 19.85 17.98
C LEU A 24 -22.61 18.69 16.98
N VAL A 25 -23.63 17.82 16.99
CA VAL A 25 -23.74 16.72 16.03
C VAL A 25 -23.90 17.26 14.61
N ILE A 26 -24.73 18.30 14.41
CA ILE A 26 -24.87 18.97 13.11
C ILE A 26 -23.52 19.58 12.68
N GLY A 27 -22.84 20.30 13.56
CA GLY A 27 -21.52 20.86 13.28
C GLY A 27 -20.48 19.79 12.92
N TRP A 28 -20.52 18.65 13.60
CA TRP A 28 -19.70 17.47 13.27
C TRP A 28 -20.01 16.90 11.88
N LEU A 29 -21.29 16.74 11.54
CA LEU A 29 -21.70 16.27 10.22
C LEU A 29 -21.28 17.24 9.10
N VAL A 30 -21.44 18.55 9.33
CA VAL A 30 -20.97 19.59 8.40
C VAL A 30 -19.46 19.51 8.21
N TRP A 31 -18.71 19.36 9.31
CA TRP A 31 -17.25 19.17 9.26
C TRP A 31 -16.86 17.92 8.46
N LEU A 32 -17.51 16.78 8.70
CA LEU A 32 -17.26 15.55 7.94
C LEU A 32 -17.56 15.73 6.45
N GLY A 33 -18.65 16.42 6.10
CA GLY A 33 -18.97 16.77 4.71
C GLY A 33 -17.92 17.66 4.06
N MET A 34 -17.49 18.71 4.76
CA MET A 34 -16.41 19.62 4.30
C MET A 34 -15.09 18.87 4.11
N ARG A 35 -14.72 17.99 5.05
CA ARG A 35 -13.52 17.14 4.94
C ARG A 35 -13.57 16.27 3.69
N HIS A 36 -14.71 15.63 3.42
CA HIS A 36 -14.87 14.79 2.23
C HIS A 36 -14.74 15.57 0.93
N TRP A 37 -15.35 16.76 0.88
CA TRP A 37 -15.24 17.67 -0.26
C TRP A 37 -13.79 18.14 -0.49
N LEU A 38 -13.10 18.57 0.57
CA LEU A 38 -11.69 18.97 0.52
C LEU A 38 -10.78 17.85 0.01
N PHE A 39 -11.02 16.62 0.46
CA PHE A 39 -10.26 15.47 0.01
C PHE A 39 -10.42 15.25 -1.50
N HIS A 40 -11.65 15.24 -2.01
CA HIS A 40 -11.91 15.06 -3.44
C HIS A 40 -11.37 16.21 -4.30
N ALA A 41 -11.53 17.47 -3.86
CA ALA A 41 -11.01 18.63 -4.59
C ALA A 41 -9.47 18.64 -4.66
N SER A 42 -8.79 18.20 -3.60
CA SER A 42 -7.33 18.12 -3.56
C SER A 42 -6.75 17.04 -4.49
N VAL A 43 -7.50 15.97 -4.72
CA VAL A 43 -7.13 14.88 -5.63
C VAL A 43 -7.39 15.28 -7.09
N SER A 44 -8.45 16.03 -7.40
CA SER A 44 -8.81 16.38 -8.79
C SER A 44 -7.90 17.44 -9.40
N GLU A 45 -7.60 18.54 -8.70
CA GLU A 45 -7.06 19.75 -9.36
C GLU A 45 -5.55 19.93 -9.31
N GLY A 46 -4.79 19.09 -8.60
CA GLY A 46 -3.33 19.26 -8.51
C GLY A 46 -2.91 20.63 -7.94
N LEU A 47 -3.83 21.33 -7.28
CA LEU A 47 -3.63 22.65 -6.72
C LEU A 47 -2.62 22.55 -5.56
N MET A 48 -1.55 23.33 -5.68
CA MET A 48 -0.45 23.50 -4.73
C MET A 48 -0.88 24.16 -3.39
N SER A 49 -1.99 23.72 -2.79
CA SER A 49 -2.49 24.24 -1.49
C SER A 49 -2.79 23.15 -0.44
N GLY A 50 -2.63 21.87 -0.77
CA GLY A 50 -3.09 20.75 0.06
C GLY A 50 -2.23 20.34 1.25
N ILE A 51 -0.96 20.79 1.34
CA ILE A 51 -0.03 20.27 2.36
C ILE A 51 -0.39 20.77 3.77
N TYR A 52 -0.80 22.03 3.93
CA TYR A 52 -1.12 22.59 5.25
C TYR A 52 -2.55 22.26 5.73
N ILE A 53 -3.55 22.28 4.84
CA ILE A 53 -4.94 21.99 5.23
C ILE A 53 -5.12 20.48 5.47
N GLY A 54 -4.52 19.62 4.64
CA GLY A 54 -4.60 18.16 4.79
C GLY A 54 -4.07 17.69 6.15
N GLN A 55 -2.93 18.22 6.58
CA GLN A 55 -2.30 17.88 7.86
C GLN A 55 -3.17 18.29 9.08
N LEU A 56 -3.92 19.38 8.98
CA LEU A 56 -4.80 19.86 10.05
C LEU A 56 -6.16 19.13 10.10
N THR A 57 -6.61 18.55 8.99
CA THR A 57 -7.94 17.89 8.94
C THR A 57 -8.07 16.71 9.90
N GLY A 58 -7.01 15.91 10.08
CA GLY A 58 -6.96 14.79 11.04
C GLY A 58 -7.10 15.27 12.50
N PRO A 59 -6.19 16.14 12.98
CA PRO A 59 -6.27 16.80 14.28
C PRO A 59 -7.62 17.43 14.60
N VAL A 60 -8.15 18.25 13.69
CA VAL A 60 -9.44 18.90 13.91
C VAL A 60 -10.58 17.88 14.01
N THR A 61 -10.56 16.82 13.18
CA THR A 61 -11.55 15.74 13.28
C THR A 61 -11.49 15.05 14.64
N ALA A 62 -10.30 14.72 15.13
CA ALA A 62 -10.14 14.05 16.42
C ALA A 62 -10.56 14.96 17.59
N LEU A 63 -10.22 16.25 17.54
CA LEU A 63 -10.61 17.24 18.56
C LEU A 63 -12.12 17.44 18.61
N LEU A 64 -12.80 17.52 17.47
CA LEU A 64 -14.25 17.64 17.42
C LEU A 64 -14.96 16.38 17.93
N ALA A 65 -14.46 15.19 17.57
CA ALA A 65 -14.96 13.93 18.11
C ALA A 65 -14.74 13.82 19.62
N ALA A 66 -13.55 14.22 20.09
CA ALA A 66 -13.23 14.27 21.52
C ALA A 66 -14.09 15.30 22.26
N LEU A 67 -14.41 16.45 21.65
CA LEU A 67 -15.28 17.46 22.25
C LEU A 67 -16.71 16.95 22.44
N LEU A 68 -17.26 16.23 21.45
CA LEU A 68 -18.57 15.58 21.55
C LEU A 68 -18.57 14.52 22.66
N ALA A 69 -17.56 13.65 22.68
CA ALA A 69 -17.41 12.63 23.72
C ALA A 69 -17.26 13.28 25.11
N TRP A 70 -16.41 14.30 25.22
CA TRP A 70 -16.19 15.09 26.41
C TRP A 70 -17.50 15.63 27.00
N ARG A 71 -18.27 16.36 26.18
CA ARG A 71 -19.53 16.98 26.61
C ARG A 71 -20.54 15.93 27.07
N CYS A 72 -20.65 14.83 26.32
CA CYS A 72 -21.50 13.71 26.70
C CYS A 72 -21.09 13.10 28.04
N ILE A 73 -19.80 12.81 28.25
CA ILE A 73 -19.36 12.10 29.45
C ILE A 73 -19.32 13.03 30.68
N SER A 74 -18.85 14.27 30.51
CA SER A 74 -18.74 15.27 31.58
C SER A 74 -20.09 15.67 32.17
N ALA A 75 -21.18 15.60 31.40
CA ALA A 75 -22.53 15.91 31.90
C ALA A 75 -22.94 15.08 33.13
N ASP A 76 -22.47 13.83 33.24
CA ASP A 76 -22.75 12.92 34.38
C ASP A 76 -21.50 12.60 35.19
N SER A 77 -20.41 13.31 34.92
CA SER A 77 -19.19 13.14 35.69
C SER A 77 -19.44 13.56 37.14
N PRO A 78 -18.85 12.87 38.12
CA PRO A 78 -18.88 13.31 39.51
C PRO A 78 -18.26 14.70 39.72
N SER A 79 -17.51 15.21 38.74
CA SER A 79 -16.96 16.56 38.73
C SER A 79 -17.99 17.65 38.36
N ASN A 80 -19.18 17.28 37.89
CA ASN A 80 -20.26 18.21 37.58
C ASN A 80 -21.18 18.38 38.80
N THR A 81 -21.19 19.59 39.37
CA THR A 81 -22.00 19.96 40.53
C THR A 81 -23.50 19.94 40.23
N ASP A 82 -23.88 20.06 38.96
CA ASP A 82 -25.27 20.17 38.49
C ASP A 82 -25.86 18.81 38.06
N SER A 83 -25.41 17.70 38.63
CA SER A 83 -25.68 16.34 38.14
C SER A 83 -27.13 15.85 38.37
N PHE A 84 -28.09 16.49 37.69
CA PHE A 84 -29.50 16.09 37.58
C PHE A 84 -29.68 14.68 37.01
N SER A 85 -28.71 14.13 36.28
CA SER A 85 -28.74 12.79 35.68
C SER A 85 -28.55 11.66 36.70
N LEU A 86 -27.78 11.88 37.77
CA LEU A 86 -27.58 10.90 38.85
C LEU A 86 -28.84 10.73 39.73
N ALA A 87 -29.77 11.68 39.67
CA ALA A 87 -31.05 11.65 40.36
C ALA A 87 -32.20 11.07 39.52
N ARG A 88 -31.98 10.75 38.23
CA ARG A 88 -33.04 10.20 37.36
C ARG A 88 -33.23 8.69 37.61
N PRO A 89 -34.48 8.17 37.60
CA PRO A 89 -34.80 6.76 37.83
C PRO A 89 -34.45 5.84 36.62
N VAL A 90 -33.42 6.17 35.86
CA VAL A 90 -33.02 5.48 34.62
C VAL A 90 -32.08 4.30 34.94
N GLY A 91 -31.31 4.38 36.04
CA GLY A 91 -30.37 3.34 36.46
C GLY A 91 -29.01 3.45 35.76
N GLN A 92 -27.92 3.20 36.48
CA GLN A 92 -26.55 3.51 36.03
C GLN A 92 -26.11 2.73 34.78
N GLN A 93 -26.53 1.48 34.66
CA GLN A 93 -26.25 0.68 33.47
C GLN A 93 -26.95 1.25 32.23
N ALA A 94 -28.23 1.65 32.35
CA ALA A 94 -28.96 2.23 31.23
C ALA A 94 -28.41 3.60 30.82
N LEU A 95 -27.90 4.39 31.77
CA LEU A 95 -27.16 5.63 31.49
C LEU A 95 -25.89 5.35 30.67
N PHE A 96 -25.07 4.39 31.11
CA PHE A 96 -23.85 4.00 30.39
C PHE A 96 -24.16 3.55 28.95
N PHE A 97 -25.09 2.61 28.78
CA PHE A 97 -25.45 2.09 27.46
C PHE A 97 -26.14 3.14 26.58
N GLY A 98 -26.93 4.05 27.15
CA GLY A 98 -27.55 5.16 26.44
C GLY A 98 -26.52 6.14 25.87
N LYS A 99 -25.49 6.47 26.66
CA LYS A 99 -24.37 7.32 26.21
C LYS A 99 -23.47 6.63 25.21
N LEU A 100 -23.19 5.34 25.42
CA LEU A 100 -22.48 4.52 24.45
C LEU A 100 -23.20 4.54 23.11
N LEU A 101 -24.51 4.23 23.10
CA LEU A 101 -25.32 4.23 21.90
C LEU A 101 -25.34 5.63 21.24
N TYR A 102 -25.45 6.70 22.03
CA TYR A 102 -25.38 8.06 21.52
C TYR A 102 -24.05 8.36 20.82
N LEU A 103 -22.91 8.03 21.44
CA LEU A 103 -21.59 8.25 20.84
C LEU A 103 -21.36 7.35 19.61
N THR A 104 -21.90 6.13 19.62
CA THR A 104 -21.88 5.26 18.45
C THR A 104 -22.65 5.89 17.30
N MET A 105 -23.85 6.44 17.53
CA MET A 105 -24.68 7.03 16.48
C MET A 105 -24.22 8.43 16.04
N SER A 106 -23.67 9.25 16.94
CA SER A 106 -23.28 10.63 16.65
C SER A 106 -21.85 10.77 16.14
N VAL A 107 -20.92 9.92 16.59
CA VAL A 107 -19.50 10.01 16.24
C VAL A 107 -19.08 8.87 15.33
N PHE A 108 -19.25 7.62 15.77
CA PHE A 108 -18.72 6.45 15.07
C PHE A 108 -19.41 6.18 13.73
N ILE A 109 -20.75 6.06 13.71
CA ILE A 109 -21.50 5.74 12.48
C ILE A 109 -21.27 6.78 11.38
N PRO A 110 -21.36 8.11 11.63
CA PRO A 110 -21.10 9.10 10.59
C PRO A 110 -19.66 9.05 10.05
N LEU A 111 -18.68 8.83 10.92
CA LEU A 111 -17.28 8.70 10.49
C LEU A 111 -17.06 7.41 9.68
N TRP A 112 -17.65 6.31 10.12
CA TRP A 112 -17.59 5.02 9.42
C TRP A 112 -18.29 5.09 8.05
N LEU A 113 -19.44 5.77 7.93
CA LEU A 113 -20.11 6.02 6.65
C LEU A 113 -19.25 6.86 5.71
N LEU A 114 -18.57 7.88 6.23
CA LEU A 114 -17.66 8.70 5.44
C LEU A 114 -16.47 7.88 4.92
N LYS A 115 -15.82 7.11 5.82
CA LYS A 115 -14.67 6.27 5.50
C LYS A 115 -15.01 5.12 4.56
N SER A 116 -16.11 4.41 4.81
CA SER A 116 -16.61 3.34 3.95
C SER A 116 -16.89 3.79 2.52
N ARG A 117 -17.38 5.01 2.32
CA ARG A 117 -17.50 5.60 0.97
C ARG A 117 -16.15 5.70 0.28
N GLY A 118 -15.09 6.06 1.00
CA GLY A 118 -13.71 6.10 0.49
C GLY A 118 -13.16 4.72 0.12
N TRP A 119 -13.63 3.64 0.75
CA TRP A 119 -13.22 2.26 0.47
C TRP A 119 -13.91 1.67 -0.76
N THR A 120 -14.97 2.32 -1.27
CA THR A 120 -15.68 1.84 -2.46
C THR A 120 -14.79 1.91 -3.71
N GLY A 121 -14.90 0.91 -4.57
CA GLY A 121 -14.10 0.80 -5.80
C GLY A 121 -12.70 0.19 -5.63
N PHE A 122 -12.31 -0.21 -4.41
CA PHE A 122 -11.05 -0.93 -4.15
C PHE A 122 -11.18 -2.46 -4.18
N GLY A 123 -12.36 -3.00 -4.52
CA GLY A 123 -12.55 -4.47 -4.63
C GLY A 123 -12.24 -5.24 -3.34
N LEU A 124 -12.43 -4.60 -2.18
CA LEU A 124 -12.08 -5.16 -0.88
C LEU A 124 -13.00 -6.34 -0.51
N GLY A 125 -12.40 -7.42 0.01
CA GLY A 125 -13.14 -8.58 0.52
C GLY A 125 -13.74 -8.34 1.90
N ALA A 126 -14.65 -9.22 2.34
CA ALA A 126 -15.34 -9.10 3.63
C ALA A 126 -14.37 -8.96 4.83
N GLY A 127 -13.27 -9.73 4.82
CA GLY A 127 -12.24 -9.64 5.88
C GLY A 127 -11.55 -8.27 5.92
N GLN A 128 -11.25 -7.67 4.76
CA GLN A 128 -10.65 -6.34 4.69
C GLN A 128 -11.62 -5.25 5.13
N TRP A 129 -12.90 -5.36 4.75
CA TRP A 129 -13.97 -4.47 5.25
C TRP A 129 -14.11 -4.53 6.77
N LEU A 130 -14.09 -5.73 7.35
CA LEU A 130 -14.13 -5.92 8.79
C LEU A 130 -12.89 -5.35 9.48
N ALA A 131 -11.69 -5.56 8.92
CA ALA A 131 -10.46 -5.03 9.48
C ALA A 131 -10.40 -3.50 9.45
N LEU A 132 -10.78 -2.86 8.33
CA LEU A 132 -10.86 -1.40 8.24
C LEU A 132 -11.91 -0.83 9.20
N SER A 133 -13.09 -1.45 9.26
CA SER A 133 -14.17 -1.05 10.19
C SER A 133 -13.75 -1.21 11.65
N GLY A 134 -13.12 -2.34 11.99
CA GLY A 134 -12.56 -2.62 13.32
C GLY A 134 -11.43 -1.65 13.66
N GLY A 135 -10.62 -1.27 12.68
CA GLY A 135 -9.59 -0.25 12.83
C GLY A 135 -10.20 1.11 13.18
N VAL A 136 -11.20 1.58 12.43
CA VAL A 136 -11.92 2.83 12.75
C VAL A 136 -12.56 2.75 14.15
N MET A 137 -13.17 1.62 14.50
CA MET A 137 -13.79 1.41 15.81
C MET A 137 -12.76 1.48 16.94
N LEU A 138 -11.61 0.84 16.75
CA LEU A 138 -10.53 0.85 17.73
C LEU A 138 -9.96 2.25 17.92
N SER A 139 -9.69 3.00 16.85
CA SER A 139 -9.11 4.35 16.95
C SER A 139 -10.08 5.34 17.62
N VAL A 140 -11.34 5.38 17.17
CA VAL A 140 -12.37 6.24 17.78
C VAL A 140 -12.66 5.81 19.21
N GLY A 141 -12.84 4.51 19.40
CA GLY A 141 -13.20 3.96 20.70
C GLY A 141 -12.07 4.04 21.72
N LEU A 142 -10.80 4.00 21.32
CA LEU A 142 -9.67 4.25 22.21
C LEU A 142 -9.64 5.72 22.66
N GLY A 143 -9.85 6.66 21.73
CA GLY A 143 -9.95 8.09 22.07
C GLY A 143 -11.11 8.38 23.03
N ILE A 144 -12.30 7.85 22.73
CA ILE A 144 -13.48 7.97 23.61
C ILE A 144 -13.23 7.30 24.96
N GLY A 145 -12.70 6.06 24.96
CA GLY A 145 -12.46 5.27 26.16
C GLY A 145 -11.46 5.94 27.10
N LEU A 146 -10.35 6.46 26.58
CA LEU A 146 -9.36 7.21 27.36
C LEU A 146 -9.97 8.47 27.96
N LEU A 147 -10.67 9.26 27.14
CA LEU A 147 -11.35 10.47 27.60
C LEU A 147 -12.39 10.16 28.67
N ALA A 148 -13.13 9.06 28.51
CA ALA A 148 -14.14 8.57 29.45
C ALA A 148 -13.52 8.07 30.76
N GLY A 149 -12.42 7.36 30.69
CA GLY A 149 -11.65 6.93 31.86
C GLY A 149 -11.13 8.14 32.65
N ILE A 150 -10.52 9.11 31.96
CA ILE A 150 -9.96 10.31 32.59
C ILE A 150 -11.05 11.19 33.20
N THR A 151 -12.13 11.46 32.46
CA THR A 151 -13.27 12.24 32.97
C THR A 151 -13.92 11.61 34.19
N ALA A 152 -14.11 10.28 34.17
CA ALA A 152 -14.75 9.57 35.27
C ALA A 152 -13.87 9.49 36.53
N LEU A 153 -12.56 9.68 36.40
CA LEU A 153 -11.61 9.70 37.52
C LEU A 153 -11.46 11.06 38.19
N ALA A 154 -11.71 12.15 37.46
CA ALA A 154 -11.53 13.48 38.00
C ALA A 154 -12.64 13.89 38.97
N ALA A 155 -12.26 14.54 40.06
CA ALA A 155 -13.18 15.09 41.04
C ALA A 155 -13.63 16.52 40.71
N SER A 156 -12.95 17.22 39.79
CA SER A 156 -13.32 18.57 39.35
C SER A 156 -13.04 18.79 37.85
N PRO A 157 -13.75 19.71 37.17
CA PRO A 157 -13.51 20.00 35.76
C PRO A 157 -12.09 20.57 35.53
N ARG A 158 -11.55 21.31 36.50
CA ARG A 158 -10.17 21.80 36.50
C ARG A 158 -9.14 20.66 36.54
N GLN A 159 -9.41 19.62 37.32
CA GLN A 159 -8.55 18.42 37.36
C GLN A 159 -8.54 17.71 36.03
N VAL A 160 -9.66 17.65 35.31
CA VAL A 160 -9.63 16.98 34.02
C VAL A 160 -8.82 17.76 32.99
N ILE A 161 -8.97 19.08 32.95
CA ILE A 161 -8.17 19.92 32.06
C ILE A 161 -6.68 19.78 32.41
N ALA A 162 -6.34 19.78 33.71
CA ALA A 162 -4.98 19.55 34.16
C ALA A 162 -4.44 18.17 33.77
N ILE A 163 -5.23 17.10 33.90
CA ILE A 163 -4.85 15.74 33.50
C ILE A 163 -4.72 15.62 31.97
N ALA A 164 -5.59 16.30 31.21
CA ALA A 164 -5.52 16.33 29.75
C ALA A 164 -4.26 17.07 29.27
N ILE A 165 -3.93 18.21 29.89
CA ILE A 165 -2.69 18.96 29.61
C ILE A 165 -1.46 18.14 30.01
N LEU A 166 -1.44 17.56 31.21
CA LEU A 166 -0.36 16.68 31.66
C LEU A 166 -0.19 15.45 30.77
N GLY A 167 -1.31 14.87 30.31
CA GLY A 167 -1.31 13.76 29.35
C GLY A 167 -0.77 14.17 27.99
N ALA A 168 -1.10 15.36 27.49
CA ALA A 168 -0.55 15.90 26.25
C ALA A 168 0.95 16.21 26.37
N VAL A 169 1.38 16.79 27.49
CA VAL A 169 2.80 17.07 27.78
C VAL A 169 3.59 15.78 27.94
N ALA A 170 3.08 14.80 28.71
CA ALA A 170 3.72 13.51 28.91
C ALA A 170 3.75 12.69 27.62
N GLY A 171 2.68 12.72 26.81
CA GLY A 171 2.63 12.09 25.50
C GLY A 171 3.62 12.73 24.52
N GLY A 172 3.70 14.06 24.49
CA GLY A 172 4.68 14.79 23.69
C GLY A 172 6.13 14.50 24.12
N ALA A 173 6.41 14.55 25.43
CA ALA A 173 7.73 14.22 25.97
C ALA A 173 8.11 12.76 25.68
N TRP A 174 7.15 11.82 25.80
CA TRP A 174 7.35 10.42 25.46
C TRP A 174 7.68 10.24 23.97
N LEU A 175 6.96 10.91 23.07
CA LEU A 175 7.26 10.87 21.63
C LEU A 175 8.68 11.38 21.34
N VAL A 176 9.06 12.53 21.89
CA VAL A 176 10.41 13.11 21.74
C VAL A 176 11.50 12.17 22.29
N VAL A 177 11.28 11.58 23.47
CA VAL A 177 12.23 10.63 24.07
C VAL A 177 12.30 9.33 23.25
N SER A 178 11.18 8.83 22.76
CA SER A 178 11.14 7.62 21.93
C SER A 178 11.85 7.81 20.59
N GLU A 179 11.77 9.00 20.02
CA GLU A 179 12.43 9.37 18.76
C GLU A 179 13.93 9.59 18.96
N ALA A 180 14.32 10.24 20.06
CA ALA A 180 15.72 10.39 20.46
C ALA A 180 16.39 9.03 20.76
N LEU A 181 15.70 8.12 21.44
CA LEU A 181 16.18 6.76 21.71
C LEU A 181 16.30 5.93 20.42
N ARG A 182 15.39 6.09 19.45
CA ARG A 182 15.50 5.44 18.14
C ARG A 182 16.70 5.96 17.34
N GLY A 183 16.96 7.27 17.39
CA GLY A 183 18.13 7.89 16.74
C GLY A 183 19.48 7.48 17.33
N LEU A 184 19.50 7.02 18.60
CA LEU A 184 20.71 6.54 19.28
C LEU A 184 21.03 5.07 19.00
N VAL A 185 20.05 4.26 18.60
CA VAL A 185 20.23 2.80 18.47
C VAL A 185 20.83 2.39 17.14
N ASP A 186 20.60 3.11 16.03
CA ASP A 186 21.40 2.95 14.80
C ASP A 186 21.08 4.06 13.77
N PRO A 187 21.97 5.03 13.51
CA PRO A 187 21.72 6.08 12.53
C PRO A 187 21.86 5.59 11.06
N GLN A 188 22.33 4.37 10.82
CA GLN A 188 22.54 3.84 9.46
C GLN A 188 21.77 2.55 9.13
N HIS A 189 21.31 1.78 10.11
CA HIS A 189 20.37 0.68 9.83
C HIS A 189 18.94 1.19 9.71
N ARG A 190 18.45 1.27 8.47
CA ARG A 190 17.01 1.15 8.25
C ARG A 190 16.57 -0.18 8.85
N PRO A 191 15.65 -0.22 9.84
CA PRO A 191 15.18 -1.48 10.38
C PRO A 191 14.66 -2.32 9.23
N ALA A 192 15.04 -3.60 9.21
CA ALA A 192 14.53 -4.53 8.21
C ALA A 192 12.99 -4.45 8.22
N LEU A 193 12.34 -4.58 7.05
CA LEU A 193 10.88 -4.50 6.91
C LEU A 193 10.14 -5.37 7.96
N GLU A 194 10.73 -6.52 8.29
CA GLU A 194 10.26 -7.45 9.30
C GLU A 194 10.23 -6.86 10.72
N GLN A 195 11.27 -6.12 11.13
CA GLN A 195 11.30 -5.44 12.43
C GLN A 195 10.23 -4.34 12.50
N VAL A 196 9.98 -3.63 11.39
CA VAL A 196 8.91 -2.63 11.30
C VAL A 196 7.53 -3.29 11.43
N ASN A 197 7.31 -4.41 10.74
CA ASN A 197 6.03 -5.14 10.79
C ASN A 197 5.76 -5.73 12.18
N GLN A 198 6.78 -6.28 12.84
CA GLN A 198 6.69 -6.77 14.22
C GLN A 198 6.32 -5.64 15.20
N GLN A 199 6.91 -4.45 15.04
CA GLN A 199 6.57 -3.28 15.86
C GLN A 199 5.11 -2.83 15.63
N ILE A 200 4.62 -2.86 14.40
CA ILE A 200 3.22 -2.52 14.07
C ILE A 200 2.27 -3.53 14.72
N CYS A 201 2.55 -4.84 14.59
CA CYS A 201 1.77 -5.90 15.23
C CYS A 201 1.74 -5.74 16.76
N GLY A 202 2.89 -5.46 17.38
CA GLY A 202 2.98 -5.21 18.82
C GLY A 202 2.21 -3.98 19.27
N SER A 203 2.32 -2.88 18.51
CA SER A 203 1.57 -1.64 18.74
C SER A 203 0.05 -1.89 18.71
N PHE A 204 -0.41 -2.75 17.80
CA PHE A 204 -1.82 -3.17 17.76
C PHE A 204 -2.26 -3.90 19.02
N VAL A 205 -1.49 -4.90 19.45
CA VAL A 205 -1.77 -5.63 20.70
C VAL A 205 -1.81 -4.67 21.89
N GLY A 206 -0.84 -3.77 21.99
CA GLY A 206 -0.82 -2.73 23.03
C GLY A 206 -2.05 -1.82 22.98
N SER A 207 -2.47 -1.41 21.79
CA SER A 207 -3.66 -0.55 21.59
C SER A 207 -4.95 -1.25 22.00
N VAL A 208 -5.10 -2.54 21.72
CA VAL A 208 -6.25 -3.34 22.18
C VAL A 208 -6.31 -3.43 23.70
N VAL A 209 -5.15 -3.57 24.37
CA VAL A 209 -5.06 -3.59 25.84
C VAL A 209 -5.46 -2.25 26.44
N VAL A 210 -4.94 -1.13 25.89
CA VAL A 210 -5.32 0.22 26.33
C VAL A 210 -6.80 0.46 26.10
N PHE A 211 -7.34 0.05 24.96
CA PHE A 211 -8.77 0.11 24.67
C PHE A 211 -9.57 -0.65 25.73
N ALA A 212 -9.32 -1.95 25.92
CA ALA A 212 -10.05 -2.76 26.90
C ALA A 212 -9.95 -2.19 28.32
N GLY A 213 -8.76 -1.77 28.74
CA GLY A 213 -8.52 -1.18 30.05
C GLY A 213 -9.24 0.15 30.27
N SER A 214 -9.27 1.02 29.25
CA SER A 214 -9.94 2.33 29.33
C SER A 214 -11.46 2.19 29.42
N TRP A 215 -12.04 1.27 28.66
CA TRP A 215 -13.46 0.95 28.71
C TRP A 215 -13.86 0.29 30.03
N ALA A 216 -13.03 -0.64 30.54
CA ALA A 216 -13.22 -1.25 31.85
C ALA A 216 -13.09 -0.22 32.99
N ALA A 217 -12.18 0.75 32.86
CA ALA A 217 -12.04 1.86 33.80
C ALA A 217 -13.28 2.75 33.79
N TRP A 218 -13.79 3.14 32.60
CA TRP A 218 -15.02 3.92 32.48
C TRP A 218 -16.23 3.20 33.10
N TRP A 219 -16.39 1.91 32.82
CA TRP A 219 -17.44 1.08 33.41
C TRP A 219 -17.31 0.98 34.94
N SER A 220 -16.11 0.70 35.45
CA SER A 220 -15.83 0.58 36.89
C SER A 220 -16.08 1.89 37.63
N ALA A 221 -15.77 3.02 37.01
CA ALA A 221 -15.99 4.34 37.58
C ALA A 221 -17.47 4.75 37.59
N THR A 222 -18.23 4.44 36.53
CA THR A 222 -19.62 4.91 36.36
C THR A 222 -20.67 3.95 36.91
N VAL A 223 -20.50 2.64 36.70
CA VAL A 223 -21.48 1.61 37.08
C VAL A 223 -21.15 1.00 38.44
N LEU A 224 -19.87 0.69 38.69
CA LEU A 224 -19.46 0.09 39.97
C LEU A 224 -19.08 1.14 41.02
N ARG A 225 -18.89 2.40 40.61
CA ARG A 225 -18.46 3.53 41.46
C ARG A 225 -17.15 3.29 42.22
N ARG A 226 -16.26 2.44 41.71
CA ARG A 226 -14.97 2.10 42.34
C ARG A 226 -13.82 2.82 41.67
N ARG A 227 -13.63 4.11 41.98
CA ARG A 227 -12.61 4.97 41.35
C ARG A 227 -11.19 4.43 41.49
N GLY A 228 -10.81 3.89 42.64
CA GLY A 228 -9.48 3.27 42.83
C GLY A 228 -9.24 2.08 41.90
N ARG A 229 -10.25 1.25 41.65
CA ARG A 229 -10.16 0.16 40.68
C ARG A 229 -10.11 0.67 39.25
N ALA A 230 -10.90 1.70 38.92
CA ALA A 230 -10.84 2.33 37.60
C ALA A 230 -9.46 2.94 37.32
N LEU A 231 -8.86 3.61 38.29
CA LEU A 231 -7.50 4.16 38.18
C LEU A 231 -6.47 3.05 37.99
N GLY A 232 -6.55 1.98 38.79
CA GLY A 232 -5.66 0.83 38.67
C GLY A 232 -5.78 0.12 37.32
N LEU A 233 -7.00 -0.02 36.77
CA LEU A 233 -7.24 -0.59 35.44
C LEU A 233 -6.66 0.29 34.32
N LEU A 234 -6.86 1.61 34.40
CA LEU A 234 -6.35 2.56 33.41
C LEU A 234 -4.82 2.63 33.43
N LEU A 235 -4.21 2.84 34.61
CA LEU A 235 -2.76 2.89 34.78
C LEU A 235 -2.12 1.55 34.47
N GLY A 236 -2.72 0.45 34.89
CA GLY A 236 -2.27 -0.90 34.55
C GLY A 236 -2.26 -1.11 33.04
N ALA A 237 -3.35 -0.80 32.35
CA ALA A 237 -3.40 -0.95 30.88
C ALA A 237 -2.36 -0.07 30.17
N LEU A 238 -2.16 1.17 30.61
CA LEU A 238 -1.14 2.06 30.07
C LEU A 238 0.30 1.57 30.34
N ALA A 239 0.56 0.98 31.51
CA ALA A 239 1.88 0.46 31.89
C ALA A 239 2.19 -0.89 31.22
N PHE A 240 1.21 -1.77 31.07
CA PHE A 240 1.38 -3.10 30.47
C PHE A 240 1.39 -3.07 28.93
N ALA A 241 0.73 -2.10 28.30
CA ALA A 241 0.70 -1.96 26.84
C ALA A 241 2.09 -1.92 26.16
N PRO A 242 3.06 -1.09 26.60
CA PRO A 242 4.39 -1.06 25.99
C PRO A 242 5.15 -2.37 26.23
N LEU A 243 4.99 -3.02 27.38
CA LEU A 243 5.62 -4.31 27.67
C LEU A 243 5.10 -5.40 26.72
N LEU A 244 3.78 -5.49 26.56
CA LEU A 244 3.16 -6.47 25.66
C LEU A 244 3.49 -6.18 24.19
N SER A 245 3.55 -4.91 23.80
CA SER A 245 3.99 -4.50 22.46
C SER A 245 5.46 -4.86 22.19
N ALA A 246 6.34 -4.80 23.18
CA ALA A 246 7.75 -5.15 23.03
C ALA A 246 7.97 -6.67 23.05
N MET A 247 7.18 -7.41 23.83
CA MET A 247 7.28 -8.87 23.94
C MET A 247 6.59 -9.62 22.80
N SER A 248 5.73 -8.96 22.02
CA SER A 248 5.02 -9.62 20.92
C SER A 248 5.99 -10.02 19.80
N ARG A 249 6.06 -11.32 19.54
CA ARG A 249 6.74 -11.89 18.35
C ARG A 249 5.77 -12.21 17.21
N LEU A 250 4.54 -11.73 17.33
CA LEU A 250 3.50 -11.96 16.34
C LEU A 250 3.80 -11.10 15.11
N ASP A 251 3.92 -11.74 13.96
CA ASP A 251 4.03 -11.07 12.67
C ASP A 251 3.07 -11.71 11.67
N TRP A 252 1.79 -11.34 11.79
CA TRP A 252 0.75 -11.82 10.87
C TRP A 252 0.60 -10.93 9.64
N ILE A 253 1.27 -9.78 9.60
CA ILE A 253 1.22 -8.83 8.49
C ILE A 253 2.22 -9.20 7.41
N THR A 254 3.39 -9.75 7.78
CA THR A 254 4.37 -10.18 6.78
C THR A 254 3.82 -11.35 5.97
N PRO A 255 3.59 -11.15 4.66
CA PRO A 255 3.07 -12.21 3.82
C PRO A 255 4.15 -13.27 3.58
N PRO A 256 3.77 -14.54 3.35
CA PRO A 256 4.72 -15.58 2.99
C PRO A 256 5.41 -15.27 1.66
N ASN A 257 6.61 -15.81 1.47
CA ASN A 257 7.34 -15.70 0.20
C ASN A 257 6.55 -16.34 -0.94
N GLN A 258 6.59 -15.71 -2.11
CA GLN A 258 5.88 -16.19 -3.28
C GLN A 258 6.69 -17.28 -4.01
N HIS A 259 6.20 -18.52 -3.94
CA HIS A 259 6.68 -19.60 -4.81
C HIS A 259 5.79 -19.74 -6.03
N TYR A 260 6.41 -19.87 -7.19
CA TYR A 260 5.69 -20.07 -8.44
C TYR A 260 5.00 -21.45 -8.48
N ALA A 261 3.68 -21.47 -8.68
CA ALA A 261 2.85 -22.66 -8.57
C ALA A 261 3.18 -23.77 -9.58
N ASN A 262 3.66 -23.43 -10.79
CA ASN A 262 4.04 -24.40 -11.81
C ASN A 262 5.55 -24.69 -11.84
N SER A 263 6.26 -24.52 -10.73
CA SER A 263 7.71 -24.73 -10.65
C SER A 263 8.15 -26.11 -11.16
N ALA A 264 7.36 -27.16 -10.90
CA ALA A 264 7.63 -28.53 -11.36
C ALA A 264 7.61 -28.71 -12.90
N LYS A 265 6.97 -27.79 -13.64
CA LYS A 265 6.93 -27.82 -15.13
C LYS A 265 8.05 -27.00 -15.75
N LEU A 266 8.72 -26.15 -14.96
CA LEU A 266 9.80 -25.32 -15.46
C LEU A 266 11.10 -26.10 -15.48
N SER A 267 11.80 -26.02 -16.61
CA SER A 267 13.12 -26.61 -16.76
C SER A 267 14.05 -25.69 -17.51
N LEU A 268 15.33 -25.82 -17.18
CA LEU A 268 16.41 -25.08 -17.80
C LEU A 268 17.01 -25.94 -18.91
N LYS A 269 17.05 -25.42 -20.13
CA LYS A 269 17.80 -26.00 -21.25
C LYS A 269 19.08 -25.20 -21.46
N THR A 270 20.22 -25.87 -21.43
CA THR A 270 21.55 -25.30 -21.69
C THR A 270 22.03 -25.67 -23.10
N GLY A 271 22.91 -24.85 -23.66
CA GLY A 271 23.40 -24.98 -25.03
C GLY A 271 22.57 -24.22 -26.07
N ARG A 272 23.10 -24.15 -27.30
CA ARG A 272 22.41 -23.48 -28.42
C ARG A 272 21.11 -24.21 -28.75
N ALA A 273 20.13 -23.45 -29.26
CA ALA A 273 18.87 -24.04 -29.69
C ALA A 273 19.07 -24.90 -30.93
N ASP A 274 18.76 -26.20 -30.80
CA ASP A 274 18.64 -27.06 -31.96
C ASP A 274 17.40 -26.65 -32.77
N PRO A 275 17.53 -26.45 -34.09
CA PRO A 275 16.42 -26.03 -34.93
C PRO A 275 15.28 -27.05 -35.01
N GLU A 276 15.53 -28.31 -34.64
CA GLU A 276 14.54 -29.40 -34.60
C GLU A 276 13.83 -29.56 -33.25
N ASP A 277 14.22 -28.78 -32.23
CA ASP A 277 13.64 -28.87 -30.90
C ASP A 277 12.18 -28.40 -30.92
N LYS A 278 11.24 -29.33 -30.74
CA LYS A 278 9.79 -29.07 -30.74
C LYS A 278 9.35 -28.09 -29.65
N THR A 279 10.18 -27.87 -28.62
CA THR A 279 9.93 -26.91 -27.54
C THR A 279 11.18 -26.05 -27.29
N PRO A 280 11.44 -25.05 -28.15
CA PRO A 280 12.69 -24.30 -28.12
C PRO A 280 12.90 -23.52 -26.80
N GLY A 281 11.85 -23.33 -25.99
CA GLY A 281 11.91 -22.55 -24.76
C GLY A 281 12.06 -21.05 -25.02
N ARG A 282 11.88 -20.22 -23.99
CA ARG A 282 12.18 -18.79 -24.07
C ARG A 282 13.65 -18.55 -23.73
N GLY A 283 14.35 -17.80 -24.57
CA GLY A 283 15.77 -17.52 -24.37
C GLY A 283 16.01 -16.58 -23.19
N LEU A 284 16.76 -17.03 -22.19
CA LEU A 284 17.42 -16.14 -21.24
C LEU A 284 18.69 -15.56 -21.87
N TRP A 285 19.55 -16.41 -22.40
CA TRP A 285 20.66 -16.05 -23.28
C TRP A 285 20.66 -17.00 -24.49
N PRO A 286 21.48 -16.76 -25.52
CA PRO A 286 21.55 -17.66 -26.68
C PRO A 286 21.83 -19.13 -26.31
N THR A 287 22.50 -19.38 -25.18
CA THR A 287 22.89 -20.69 -24.66
C THR A 287 22.11 -21.13 -23.41
N LEU A 288 21.15 -20.32 -22.94
CA LEU A 288 20.38 -20.59 -21.74
C LEU A 288 18.91 -20.30 -21.98
N ARG A 289 18.06 -21.32 -21.90
CA ARG A 289 16.64 -21.23 -22.27
C ARG A 289 15.78 -21.81 -21.16
N ILE A 290 14.62 -21.20 -20.91
CA ILE A 290 13.63 -21.69 -19.96
C ILE A 290 12.44 -22.29 -20.70
N VAL A 291 12.04 -23.50 -20.31
CA VAL A 291 10.89 -24.22 -20.86
C VAL A 291 9.81 -24.31 -19.79
N GLY A 292 8.54 -24.37 -20.19
CA GLY A 292 7.41 -24.56 -19.29
C GLY A 292 6.72 -23.28 -18.83
N LEU A 293 7.18 -22.10 -19.28
CA LEU A 293 6.46 -20.84 -19.08
C LEU A 293 5.14 -20.84 -19.85
N GLY A 294 4.10 -20.28 -19.23
CA GLY A 294 2.81 -20.03 -19.82
C GLY A 294 2.87 -19.08 -21.03
N ARG A 295 1.73 -18.92 -21.72
CA ARG A 295 1.64 -18.15 -22.97
C ARG A 295 2.02 -16.68 -22.79
N ASP A 296 1.57 -16.07 -21.70
CA ASP A 296 1.67 -14.63 -21.43
C ASP A 296 2.64 -14.33 -20.26
N GLU A 297 3.36 -15.36 -19.80
CA GLU A 297 4.33 -15.27 -18.71
C GLU A 297 5.73 -14.89 -19.20
N VAL A 298 6.46 -14.09 -18.44
CA VAL A 298 7.81 -13.60 -18.74
C VAL A 298 8.69 -13.84 -17.53
N ALA A 299 9.93 -14.27 -17.76
CA ALA A 299 10.92 -14.43 -16.71
C ALA A 299 11.92 -13.27 -16.72
N SER A 300 12.09 -12.63 -15.57
CA SER A 300 13.10 -11.60 -15.29
C SER A 300 14.15 -12.18 -14.37
N ILE A 301 15.43 -11.95 -14.68
CA ILE A 301 16.53 -12.42 -13.83
C ILE A 301 16.66 -11.48 -12.63
N ILE A 302 16.32 -11.99 -11.44
CA ILE A 302 16.48 -11.26 -10.17
C ILE A 302 17.94 -11.33 -9.75
N ASP A 303 18.51 -12.53 -9.71
CA ASP A 303 19.89 -12.77 -9.30
C ASP A 303 20.50 -13.92 -10.10
N PHE A 304 21.70 -13.71 -10.60
CA PHE A 304 22.52 -14.74 -11.22
C PHE A 304 23.97 -14.60 -10.74
N ALA A 305 24.43 -15.61 -10.00
CA ALA A 305 25.74 -15.59 -9.34
C ALA A 305 26.21 -17.02 -8.94
N PRO A 306 27.53 -17.24 -8.76
CA PRO A 306 28.04 -18.50 -8.22
C PRO A 306 27.62 -18.70 -6.76
N ILE A 307 27.49 -19.96 -6.37
CA ILE A 307 27.24 -20.37 -4.98
C ILE A 307 28.59 -20.54 -4.29
N LYS A 308 28.77 -19.90 -3.13
CA LYS A 308 29.90 -20.10 -2.23
C LYS A 308 29.35 -20.57 -0.89
N GLU A 309 29.79 -21.73 -0.41
CA GLU A 309 29.19 -22.41 0.77
C GLU A 309 29.26 -21.57 2.06
N GLU A 310 30.27 -20.70 2.19
CA GLU A 310 30.52 -19.92 3.40
C GLU A 310 30.02 -18.45 3.34
N ALA A 311 29.36 -18.04 2.24
CA ALA A 311 28.95 -16.65 2.05
C ALA A 311 27.44 -16.52 1.79
N GLU A 312 26.86 -15.40 2.24
CA GLU A 312 25.47 -15.07 1.96
C GLU A 312 25.25 -14.88 0.44
N TRP A 313 24.19 -15.49 -0.08
CA TRP A 313 23.80 -15.40 -1.48
C TRP A 313 22.52 -14.56 -1.61
N PRO A 314 22.43 -13.61 -2.56
CA PRO A 314 23.37 -13.33 -3.65
C PRO A 314 24.58 -12.45 -3.23
N PRO A 315 25.79 -12.69 -3.77
CA PRO A 315 26.94 -11.83 -3.51
C PRO A 315 26.79 -10.45 -4.16
N LEU A 316 27.48 -9.45 -3.61
CA LEU A 316 27.58 -8.11 -4.21
C LEU A 316 28.09 -8.21 -5.66
N GLY A 317 27.37 -7.56 -6.58
CA GLY A 317 27.67 -7.62 -8.01
C GLY A 317 26.99 -8.76 -8.78
N SER A 318 26.05 -9.48 -8.17
CA SER A 318 25.16 -10.40 -8.89
C SER A 318 24.54 -9.74 -10.12
N TYR A 319 24.40 -10.53 -11.18
CA TYR A 319 23.72 -10.06 -12.37
C TYR A 319 22.21 -10.04 -12.16
N THR A 320 21.55 -9.01 -12.68
CA THR A 320 20.10 -8.86 -12.68
C THR A 320 19.66 -8.08 -13.90
N ASP A 321 18.47 -8.39 -14.40
CA ASP A 321 17.82 -7.63 -15.46
C ASP A 321 17.28 -6.29 -14.97
N LEU A 322 17.21 -6.10 -13.65
CA LEU A 322 16.58 -4.95 -13.04
C LEU A 322 17.54 -3.75 -13.04
N PRO A 323 17.11 -2.55 -13.45
CA PRO A 323 17.96 -1.38 -13.47
C PRO A 323 18.40 -0.99 -12.06
N ALA A 324 19.59 -0.43 -11.93
CA ALA A 324 20.03 0.16 -10.67
C ALA A 324 19.20 1.42 -10.39
N ASN A 325 18.66 1.56 -9.18
CA ASN A 325 17.81 2.69 -8.80
C ASN A 325 18.63 3.95 -8.45
N THR A 326 19.57 4.35 -9.32
CA THR A 326 20.48 5.48 -9.03
C THR A 326 19.82 6.84 -9.23
N ARG A 327 18.71 6.91 -9.98
CA ARG A 327 18.01 8.15 -10.33
C ARG A 327 16.56 8.21 -9.83
N GLY A 328 16.11 7.26 -9.01
CA GLY A 328 14.72 7.21 -8.52
C GLY A 328 13.70 6.65 -9.52
N TRP A 329 14.15 5.99 -10.60
CA TRP A 329 13.27 5.39 -11.59
C TRP A 329 12.87 3.99 -11.11
N THR A 330 11.56 3.77 -10.99
CA THR A 330 10.97 2.55 -10.44
C THR A 330 10.72 1.48 -11.48
N SER A 331 10.69 1.83 -12.77
CA SER A 331 10.41 0.83 -13.79
C SER A 331 11.50 -0.22 -13.86
N TRP A 332 11.09 -1.46 -13.63
CA TRP A 332 11.91 -2.65 -13.77
C TRP A 332 11.51 -3.48 -14.99
N ILE A 333 10.47 -3.05 -15.70
CA ILE A 333 10.00 -3.68 -16.93
C ILE A 333 11.06 -3.51 -18.03
N HIS A 334 11.15 -4.51 -18.90
CA HIS A 334 12.10 -4.56 -20.01
C HIS A 334 11.47 -5.17 -21.27
N HIS A 335 12.18 -5.08 -22.40
CA HIS A 335 11.70 -5.45 -23.75
C HIS A 335 11.05 -6.85 -23.86
N GLU A 336 11.49 -7.86 -23.11
CA GLU A 336 10.83 -9.18 -23.09
C GLU A 336 9.35 -9.13 -22.63
N HIS A 337 8.96 -8.14 -21.82
CA HIS A 337 7.56 -7.94 -21.46
C HIS A 337 6.75 -7.45 -22.66
N THR A 338 7.29 -6.52 -23.46
CA THR A 338 6.68 -6.09 -24.71
C THR A 338 6.56 -7.26 -25.70
N LYS A 339 7.60 -8.11 -25.82
CA LYS A 339 7.56 -9.29 -26.68
C LYS A 339 6.46 -10.29 -26.31
N ALA A 340 6.14 -10.42 -25.02
CA ALA A 340 5.01 -11.25 -24.61
C ALA A 340 3.68 -10.73 -25.16
N LEU A 341 3.54 -9.40 -25.30
CA LEU A 341 2.35 -8.77 -25.85
C LEU A 341 2.17 -9.02 -27.36
N PHE A 342 3.24 -9.31 -28.11
CA PHE A 342 3.19 -9.52 -29.57
C PHE A 342 2.18 -10.60 -29.98
N LYS A 343 1.98 -11.61 -29.13
CA LYS A 343 1.06 -12.73 -29.38
C LYS A 343 -0.42 -12.35 -29.35
N HIS A 344 -0.75 -11.15 -28.88
CA HIS A 344 -2.11 -10.61 -28.83
C HIS A 344 -2.45 -9.72 -30.01
N SER A 345 -1.53 -9.53 -30.94
CA SER A 345 -1.73 -8.73 -32.15
C SER A 345 -1.40 -9.54 -33.41
N PRO A 346 -1.90 -9.12 -34.59
CA PRO A 346 -1.58 -9.79 -35.84
C PRO A 346 -0.06 -9.88 -36.07
N PRO A 347 0.48 -10.96 -36.66
CA PRO A 347 1.93 -11.11 -36.87
C PRO A 347 2.57 -10.02 -37.74
N THR A 348 1.77 -9.34 -38.57
CA THR A 348 2.23 -8.23 -39.42
C THR A 348 2.28 -6.88 -38.70
N THR A 349 1.99 -6.84 -37.40
CA THR A 349 1.92 -5.59 -36.65
C THR A 349 3.33 -5.14 -36.27
N LEU A 350 3.66 -3.89 -36.59
CA LEU A 350 4.90 -3.27 -36.18
C LEU A 350 4.80 -2.83 -34.72
N TRP A 351 5.85 -3.07 -33.93
CA TRP A 351 5.88 -2.72 -32.51
C TRP A 351 6.96 -1.67 -32.24
N ASN A 352 6.57 -0.63 -31.52
CA ASN A 352 7.46 0.39 -31.01
C ASN A 352 7.31 0.45 -29.48
N ASP A 353 8.38 0.22 -28.74
CA ASP A 353 8.36 0.26 -27.29
C ASP A 353 9.12 1.47 -26.74
N SER A 354 8.41 2.32 -26.01
CA SER A 354 8.99 3.43 -25.26
C SER A 354 9.10 3.04 -23.78
N ILE A 355 10.08 2.18 -23.47
CA ILE A 355 10.37 1.74 -22.10
C ILE A 355 11.29 2.76 -21.44
N ASN A 356 10.90 3.27 -20.28
CA ASN A 356 11.62 4.33 -19.59
C ASN A 356 12.68 3.80 -18.61
N SER A 357 13.32 2.68 -18.96
CA SER A 357 14.51 2.16 -18.28
C SER A 357 15.72 2.89 -18.87
N GLY A 358 15.93 4.14 -18.45
CA GLY A 358 16.70 5.17 -19.15
C GLY A 358 17.86 4.68 -20.02
N ALA A 359 17.87 5.07 -21.30
CA ALA A 359 18.86 4.99 -22.41
C ALA A 359 19.94 3.87 -22.50
N LEU A 360 20.29 3.18 -21.41
CA LEU A 360 21.35 2.19 -21.28
C LEU A 360 20.83 0.74 -21.25
N TYR A 361 19.52 0.51 -21.12
CA TYR A 361 18.93 -0.84 -21.07
C TYR A 361 18.12 -1.14 -22.32
N ASN A 362 18.79 -1.43 -23.44
CA ASN A 362 18.19 -1.90 -24.70
C ASN A 362 17.94 -3.42 -24.72
N GLY A 363 17.99 -4.07 -23.56
CA GLY A 363 17.87 -5.51 -23.42
C GLY A 363 18.87 -6.10 -22.42
N ARG A 364 18.78 -7.41 -22.23
CA ARG A 364 19.66 -8.19 -21.36
C ARG A 364 21.11 -8.10 -21.84
N LYS A 365 22.04 -7.80 -20.93
CA LYS A 365 23.47 -7.75 -21.27
C LYS A 365 23.96 -9.12 -21.76
N ALA A 366 24.94 -9.11 -22.66
CA ALA A 366 25.59 -10.34 -23.06
C ALA A 366 26.16 -11.05 -21.82
N LEU A 367 26.07 -12.38 -21.78
CA LEU A 367 26.45 -13.17 -20.60
C LEU A 367 27.89 -12.90 -20.13
N LYS A 368 28.82 -12.67 -21.06
CA LYS A 368 30.20 -12.29 -20.74
C LYS A 368 30.28 -10.98 -19.94
N GLU A 369 29.43 -10.02 -20.25
CA GLU A 369 29.36 -8.75 -19.52
C GLU A 369 28.63 -8.88 -18.19
N ALA A 370 27.67 -9.81 -18.10
CA ALA A 370 26.94 -10.11 -16.88
C ALA A 370 27.86 -10.65 -15.77
N ILE A 371 28.91 -11.40 -16.13
CA ILE A 371 29.83 -12.06 -15.18
C ILE A 371 31.01 -11.16 -14.78
N LYS A 372 31.38 -10.16 -15.61
CA LYS A 372 32.50 -9.23 -15.35
C LYS A 372 32.51 -8.62 -13.94
N PRO A 373 31.38 -8.13 -13.37
CA PRO A 373 31.37 -7.51 -12.04
C PRO A 373 31.85 -8.44 -10.91
N LEU A 374 31.70 -9.75 -11.08
CA LEU A 374 32.10 -10.76 -10.10
C LEU A 374 33.61 -11.05 -10.12
N ARG A 375 34.36 -10.45 -11.07
CA ARG A 375 35.82 -10.60 -11.24
C ARG A 375 36.29 -12.06 -11.35
N LEU A 376 35.46 -12.92 -11.94
CA LEU A 376 35.77 -14.34 -12.16
C LEU A 376 36.47 -14.53 -13.50
N THR A 377 37.52 -15.36 -13.53
CA THR A 377 38.06 -15.90 -14.78
C THR A 377 37.10 -16.95 -15.33
N ARG A 378 37.14 -17.20 -16.64
CA ARG A 378 36.23 -18.18 -17.28
C ARG A 378 36.35 -19.57 -16.67
N GLU A 379 37.57 -20.04 -16.42
CA GLU A 379 37.84 -21.34 -15.80
C GLU A 379 37.21 -21.41 -14.41
N SER A 380 37.35 -20.36 -13.60
CA SER A 380 36.73 -20.28 -12.27
C SER A 380 35.19 -20.19 -12.33
N ALA A 381 34.64 -19.57 -13.37
CA ALA A 381 33.20 -19.47 -13.57
C ALA A 381 32.58 -20.83 -13.97
N VAL A 382 33.29 -21.65 -14.74
CA VAL A 382 32.81 -22.97 -15.16
C VAL A 382 33.01 -24.04 -14.09
N SER A 383 34.07 -23.91 -13.26
CA SER A 383 34.36 -24.87 -12.18
C SER A 383 33.48 -24.71 -10.93
N THR A 384 32.68 -23.65 -10.86
CA THR A 384 31.80 -23.35 -9.72
C THR A 384 30.34 -23.65 -10.05
N ARG A 385 29.54 -24.00 -9.02
CA ARG A 385 28.08 -24.10 -9.15
C ARG A 385 27.46 -22.72 -9.16
N TRP A 386 26.41 -22.54 -9.94
CA TRP A 386 25.71 -21.25 -10.05
C TRP A 386 24.26 -21.37 -9.61
N ARG A 387 23.71 -20.28 -9.09
CA ARG A 387 22.29 -20.16 -8.79
C ARG A 387 21.69 -19.03 -9.63
N LEU A 388 20.53 -19.32 -10.19
CA LEU A 388 19.72 -18.42 -10.99
C LEU A 388 18.36 -18.27 -10.31
N ARG A 389 18.05 -17.07 -9.82
CA ARG A 389 16.73 -16.71 -9.30
C ARG A 389 15.98 -15.88 -10.34
N LEU A 390 14.79 -16.33 -10.69
CA LEU A 390 13.90 -15.71 -11.66
C LEU A 390 12.62 -15.22 -10.97
N ALA A 391 12.16 -14.03 -11.31
CA ALA A 391 10.79 -13.60 -11.10
C ALA A 391 9.99 -13.90 -12.36
N ILE A 392 8.82 -14.52 -12.19
CA ILE A 392 7.89 -14.81 -13.27
C ILE A 392 6.73 -13.83 -13.17
N HIS A 393 6.47 -13.12 -14.26
CA HIS A 393 5.40 -12.13 -14.37
C HIS A 393 4.43 -12.57 -15.46
N GLU A 394 3.12 -12.48 -15.22
CA GLU A 394 2.09 -12.68 -16.25
C GLU A 394 1.63 -11.32 -16.77
N MET A 395 1.64 -11.15 -18.08
CA MET A 395 1.09 -9.96 -18.72
C MET A 395 -0.43 -10.06 -18.76
N LYS A 396 -1.09 -9.42 -17.80
CA LYS A 396 -2.54 -9.44 -17.66
C LYS A 396 -3.17 -8.18 -18.23
N ARG A 397 -4.11 -8.34 -19.15
CA ARG A 397 -4.89 -7.23 -19.70
C ARG A 397 -5.94 -6.79 -18.69
N LEU A 398 -5.87 -5.53 -18.24
CA LEU A 398 -6.85 -4.94 -17.33
C LEU A 398 -8.07 -4.41 -18.09
N ALA A 399 -7.84 -3.72 -19.21
CA ALA A 399 -8.91 -3.15 -20.01
C ALA A 399 -8.46 -2.88 -21.46
N THR A 400 -9.42 -2.84 -22.38
CA THR A 400 -9.27 -2.32 -23.74
C THR A 400 -10.43 -1.35 -23.98
N MET A 401 -10.13 -0.17 -24.52
CA MET A 401 -11.13 0.85 -24.84
C MET A 401 -10.70 1.73 -26.01
N PRO A 402 -11.63 2.46 -26.63
CA PRO A 402 -11.29 3.51 -27.57
C PRO A 402 -10.37 4.55 -26.92
N PHE A 403 -9.31 4.96 -27.61
CA PHE A 403 -8.35 5.92 -27.05
C PHE A 403 -9.01 7.27 -26.74
N ARG A 404 -10.03 7.68 -27.52
CA ARG A 404 -10.85 8.86 -27.24
C ARG A 404 -11.50 8.86 -25.85
N GLN A 405 -11.92 7.69 -25.35
CA GLN A 405 -12.48 7.57 -24.01
C GLN A 405 -11.40 7.79 -22.94
N LEU A 406 -10.22 7.18 -23.11
CA LEU A 406 -9.07 7.41 -22.24
C LEU A 406 -8.60 8.88 -22.29
N TRP A 407 -8.73 9.51 -23.46
CA TRP A 407 -8.31 10.88 -23.72
C TRP A 407 -9.12 11.90 -22.93
N THR A 408 -10.44 11.71 -22.87
CA THR A 408 -11.39 12.73 -22.42
C THR A 408 -11.95 12.49 -21.02
N GLN A 409 -11.96 11.26 -20.53
CA GLN A 409 -12.63 10.89 -19.28
C GLN A 409 -11.64 10.43 -18.20
N PRO A 410 -11.95 10.65 -16.92
CA PRO A 410 -11.24 9.99 -15.84
C PRO A 410 -11.59 8.50 -15.86
N ASN A 411 -10.58 7.64 -15.77
CA ASN A 411 -10.73 6.20 -15.79
C ASN A 411 -10.12 5.58 -14.54
N GLN A 412 -10.78 4.54 -14.03
CA GLN A 412 -10.36 3.84 -12.81
C GLN A 412 -10.38 2.33 -13.05
N TYR A 413 -9.29 1.66 -12.70
CA TYR A 413 -9.12 0.22 -12.91
C TYR A 413 -8.75 -0.48 -11.61
N LEU A 414 -9.54 -1.48 -11.24
CA LEU A 414 -9.20 -2.36 -10.14
C LEU A 414 -8.05 -3.28 -10.58
N VAL A 415 -6.91 -3.19 -9.91
CA VAL A 415 -5.74 -4.04 -10.20
C VAL A 415 -5.83 -5.32 -9.37
N ARG A 416 -6.03 -5.15 -8.06
CA ARG A 416 -6.29 -6.22 -7.09
C ARG A 416 -7.03 -5.64 -5.87
N PRO A 417 -7.59 -6.46 -4.97
CA PRO A 417 -8.23 -5.96 -3.74
C PRO A 417 -7.30 -5.01 -2.97
N GLY A 418 -7.76 -3.79 -2.71
CA GLY A 418 -6.99 -2.73 -2.04
C GLY A 418 -6.10 -1.91 -2.96
N LEU A 419 -6.01 -2.20 -4.26
CA LEU A 419 -5.18 -1.45 -5.20
C LEU A 419 -5.95 -1.05 -6.46
N ARG A 420 -5.98 0.25 -6.72
CA ARG A 420 -6.65 0.83 -7.89
C ARG A 420 -5.68 1.71 -8.67
N LEU A 421 -5.75 1.64 -9.99
CA LEU A 421 -5.09 2.58 -10.89
C LEU A 421 -6.09 3.66 -11.30
N GLU A 422 -5.71 4.92 -11.14
CA GLU A 422 -6.51 6.08 -11.52
C GLU A 422 -5.79 6.84 -12.64
N MET A 423 -6.50 7.09 -13.72
CA MET A 423 -6.02 7.83 -14.88
C MET A 423 -6.90 9.05 -15.07
N LYS A 424 -6.29 10.23 -15.14
CA LYS A 424 -6.98 11.48 -15.46
C LYS A 424 -7.02 11.67 -16.98
N PRO A 425 -7.95 12.49 -17.51
CA PRO A 425 -7.91 12.90 -18.90
C PRO A 425 -6.55 13.50 -19.28
N PHE A 426 -6.20 13.43 -20.57
CA PHE A 426 -4.99 14.06 -21.06
C PHE A 426 -5.10 15.58 -20.96
N ALA A 427 -4.04 16.22 -20.50
CA ALA A 427 -3.93 17.67 -20.44
C ALA A 427 -2.65 18.14 -21.15
N TRP A 428 -2.74 19.23 -21.90
CA TRP A 428 -1.56 19.84 -22.52
C TRP A 428 -0.71 20.52 -21.44
N LYS A 429 0.53 20.06 -21.25
CA LYS A 429 1.49 20.65 -20.31
C LYS A 429 2.91 20.56 -20.87
N GLN A 430 3.67 21.67 -20.81
CA GLN A 430 5.09 21.70 -21.20
C GLN A 430 5.35 21.04 -22.56
N ASP A 431 4.59 21.46 -23.57
CA ASP A 431 4.69 21.03 -24.97
C ASP A 431 4.43 19.54 -25.24
N ALA A 432 3.81 18.82 -24.30
CA ALA A 432 3.37 17.45 -24.48
C ALA A 432 1.96 17.22 -23.95
N TRP A 433 1.30 16.19 -24.47
CA TRP A 433 0.07 15.68 -23.87
C TRP A 433 0.43 14.84 -22.66
N VAL A 434 -0.07 15.21 -21.50
CA VAL A 434 0.25 14.54 -20.24
C VAL A 434 -0.95 13.75 -19.76
N LEU A 435 -0.77 12.43 -19.70
CA LEU A 435 -1.66 11.54 -18.96
C LEU A 435 -1.27 11.61 -17.48
N GLY A 436 -2.01 12.41 -16.73
CA GLY A 436 -1.92 12.44 -15.28
C GLY A 436 -2.60 11.22 -14.66
N GLY A 437 -2.21 10.84 -13.46
CA GLY A 437 -2.83 9.75 -12.75
C GLY A 437 -2.02 9.29 -11.55
N GLY A 438 -2.43 8.17 -10.99
CA GLY A 438 -1.72 7.57 -9.90
C GLY A 438 -2.21 6.18 -9.56
N MET A 439 -1.40 5.46 -8.82
CA MET A 439 -1.81 4.24 -8.17
C MET A 439 -2.26 4.60 -6.76
N HIS A 440 -3.42 4.11 -6.35
CA HIS A 440 -3.99 4.33 -5.03
C HIS A 440 -4.04 2.97 -4.35
N SER A 441 -3.32 2.83 -3.24
CA SER A 441 -3.41 1.66 -2.35
C SER A 441 -4.18 2.03 -1.11
N MET A 442 -5.16 1.21 -0.80
CA MET A 442 -5.98 1.23 0.40
C MET A 442 -5.82 -0.12 1.08
N SER A 443 -5.03 -0.17 2.15
CA SER A 443 -4.80 -1.40 2.89
C SER A 443 -5.07 -1.21 4.38
N ALA A 444 -5.54 -2.27 5.04
CA ALA A 444 -5.57 -2.30 6.49
C ALA A 444 -4.15 -2.64 6.97
N MET A 445 -3.56 -1.86 7.88
CA MET A 445 -2.33 -2.24 8.58
C MET A 445 -2.49 -3.56 9.36
N LEU A 446 -3.72 -4.00 9.62
CA LEU A 446 -4.03 -5.25 10.31
C LEU A 446 -3.96 -6.47 9.40
N LEU A 447 -3.88 -6.28 8.10
CA LEU A 447 -3.88 -7.35 7.11
C LEU A 447 -2.71 -7.14 6.14
N PRO A 448 -2.17 -8.24 5.57
CA PRO A 448 -1.18 -8.12 4.52
C PRO A 448 -1.78 -7.41 3.29
N GLU A 449 -1.03 -6.52 2.67
CA GLU A 449 -1.44 -5.79 1.45
C GLU A 449 -1.58 -6.72 0.24
N ARG A 450 -0.84 -7.83 0.25
CA ARG A 450 -0.80 -8.86 -0.78
C ARG A 450 -0.86 -10.23 -0.12
N PRO A 451 -1.40 -11.27 -0.79
CA PRO A 451 -1.34 -12.62 -0.26
C PRO A 451 0.09 -13.15 -0.13
N GLN A 452 1.03 -12.59 -0.90
CA GLN A 452 2.41 -13.06 -1.00
C GLN A 452 3.37 -11.87 -1.07
N ARG A 453 4.60 -12.08 -0.59
CA ARG A 453 5.68 -11.07 -0.62
C ARG A 453 6.17 -10.89 -2.06
N ALA A 454 6.31 -9.64 -2.48
CA ALA A 454 6.91 -9.29 -3.76
C ALA A 454 8.36 -9.77 -3.85
N ALA A 455 8.83 -10.12 -5.04
CA ALA A 455 10.22 -10.44 -5.28
C ALA A 455 11.13 -9.30 -4.83
N HIS A 456 12.19 -9.66 -4.10
CA HIS A 456 13.19 -8.72 -3.62
C HIS A 456 14.47 -8.81 -4.46
N ALA A 457 14.98 -7.68 -4.93
CA ALA A 457 16.20 -7.61 -5.71
C ALA A 457 16.94 -6.29 -5.49
N ARG A 458 18.28 -6.32 -5.40
CA ARG A 458 19.12 -5.12 -5.22
C ARG A 458 18.65 -4.18 -4.10
N GLY A 459 18.20 -4.74 -2.98
CA GLY A 459 17.73 -3.94 -1.83
C GLY A 459 16.37 -3.27 -2.03
N ARG A 460 15.58 -3.68 -3.03
CA ARG A 460 14.21 -3.20 -3.25
C ARG A 460 13.25 -4.32 -3.63
N ASP A 461 11.98 -4.16 -3.25
CA ASP A 461 10.90 -5.03 -3.70
C ASP A 461 10.44 -4.61 -5.12
N LEU A 462 10.00 -5.58 -5.93
CA LEU A 462 9.41 -5.30 -7.23
C LEU A 462 8.00 -4.72 -7.07
N GLU A 463 7.87 -3.44 -7.41
CA GLU A 463 6.60 -2.72 -7.35
C GLU A 463 5.67 -3.08 -8.52
N ASP A 464 4.36 -2.80 -8.38
CA ASP A 464 3.42 -3.02 -9.49
C ASP A 464 3.75 -2.08 -10.66
N ASN A 465 3.73 -2.61 -11.88
CA ASN A 465 4.07 -1.84 -13.07
C ASN A 465 3.16 -2.19 -14.25
N PHE A 466 2.91 -1.20 -15.12
CA PHE A 466 1.85 -1.26 -16.13
C PHE A 466 2.36 -0.85 -17.51
N PHE A 467 1.64 -1.24 -18.55
CA PHE A 467 1.83 -0.75 -19.91
C PHE A 467 0.53 -0.14 -20.44
N LEU A 468 0.67 0.98 -21.14
CA LEU A 468 -0.34 1.48 -22.06
C LEU A 468 0.10 1.11 -23.47
N VAL A 469 -0.66 0.24 -24.14
CA VAL A 469 -0.45 -0.07 -25.56
C VAL A 469 -1.47 0.70 -26.37
N LEU A 470 -0.98 1.53 -27.29
CA LEU A 470 -1.80 2.21 -28.28
C LEU A 470 -1.75 1.38 -29.56
N GLU A 471 -2.90 0.89 -29.98
CA GLU A 471 -3.07 0.02 -31.14
C GLU A 471 -3.66 0.84 -32.28
N ASP A 472 -2.89 0.98 -33.36
CA ASP A 472 -3.31 1.62 -34.60
C ASP A 472 -3.72 0.55 -35.63
N PRO A 473 -5.03 0.33 -35.84
CA PRO A 473 -5.49 -0.70 -36.76
C PRO A 473 -5.20 -0.38 -38.23
N GLU A 474 -5.09 0.90 -38.61
CA GLU A 474 -4.85 1.30 -40.00
C GLU A 474 -3.38 1.14 -40.38
N LEU A 475 -2.47 1.59 -39.52
CA LEU A 475 -1.03 1.41 -39.72
C LEU A 475 -0.54 0.00 -39.38
N ARG A 476 -1.35 -0.78 -38.65
CA ARG A 476 -0.91 -2.00 -37.96
C ARG A 476 0.34 -1.73 -37.13
N GLU A 477 0.31 -0.63 -36.38
CA GLU A 477 1.37 -0.20 -35.50
C GLU A 477 0.89 -0.22 -34.06
N ASN A 478 1.65 -0.87 -33.19
CA ASN A 478 1.42 -0.84 -31.76
C ASN A 478 2.53 -0.08 -31.07
N LYS A 479 2.16 0.90 -30.26
CA LYS A 479 3.09 1.64 -29.41
C LYS A 479 2.88 1.24 -27.96
N ALA A 480 3.85 0.54 -27.38
CA ALA A 480 3.85 0.17 -25.97
C ALA A 480 4.57 1.22 -25.14
N GLN A 481 3.85 1.87 -24.24
CA GLN A 481 4.39 2.87 -23.32
C GLN A 481 4.39 2.34 -21.90
N ASP A 482 5.58 2.29 -21.31
CA ASP A 482 5.75 1.92 -19.91
C ASP A 482 5.07 2.95 -19.00
N LEU A 483 4.28 2.42 -18.07
CA LEU A 483 3.55 3.19 -17.08
C LEU A 483 4.24 3.27 -15.69
N ALA A 484 5.58 3.18 -15.66
CA ALA A 484 6.50 3.39 -14.54
C ALA A 484 6.01 4.25 -13.36
N VAL A 485 5.40 3.66 -12.35
CA VAL A 485 4.86 4.37 -11.17
C VAL A 485 6.00 5.00 -10.36
N SER A 486 6.22 6.31 -10.49
CA SER A 486 7.26 7.04 -9.76
C SER A 486 7.14 6.82 -8.24
N ALA A 487 8.25 6.51 -7.56
CA ALA A 487 8.34 6.36 -6.11
C ALA A 487 8.26 7.69 -5.34
N TYR A 488 7.67 8.74 -5.92
CA TYR A 488 7.14 9.85 -5.11
C TYR A 488 5.91 9.35 -4.36
N ARG A 489 6.20 8.59 -3.30
CA ARG A 489 5.24 8.10 -2.32
C ARG A 489 4.79 9.29 -1.49
N PHE A 490 3.58 9.76 -1.74
CA PHE A 490 2.90 10.63 -0.78
C PHE A 490 2.15 9.73 0.19
N ASP A 491 2.72 9.54 1.38
CA ASP A 491 1.98 8.96 2.50
C ASP A 491 1.00 10.05 2.99
N LEU A 492 -0.22 10.01 2.45
CA LEU A 492 -1.33 10.85 2.94
C LEU A 492 -1.72 10.46 4.38
N SER A 493 -1.20 9.34 4.88
CA SER A 493 -1.38 8.82 6.24
C SER A 493 -0.33 9.31 7.27
N ASP A 494 0.55 10.25 6.95
CA ASP A 494 1.53 10.79 7.93
C ASP A 494 0.92 11.79 8.94
N SER A 495 -0.40 11.78 9.10
CA SER A 495 -1.03 12.51 10.21
C SER A 495 -0.86 11.70 11.51
N PRO A 496 -0.42 12.29 12.62
CA PRO A 496 -0.28 11.57 13.90
C PRO A 496 -1.62 11.02 14.47
N LEU A 497 -2.75 11.32 13.83
CA LEU A 497 -4.07 10.77 14.15
C LEU A 497 -4.62 9.76 13.13
N THR A 498 -3.89 9.47 12.05
CA THR A 498 -4.08 8.27 11.22
C THR A 498 -3.44 7.04 11.85
N ALA A 499 -3.56 6.91 13.18
CA ALA A 499 -3.62 5.61 13.85
C ALA A 499 -4.96 4.87 13.57
N SER A 500 -5.75 5.35 12.59
CA SER A 500 -6.62 4.47 11.83
C SER A 500 -5.70 3.44 11.20
N TRP A 501 -5.92 2.17 11.51
CA TRP A 501 -5.21 1.01 10.99
C TRP A 501 -5.41 0.81 9.47
N GLU A 502 -5.46 1.91 8.74
CA GLU A 502 -5.74 2.14 7.35
C GLU A 502 -4.52 2.91 6.84
N ARG A 503 -3.81 2.29 5.90
CA ARG A 503 -2.69 2.89 5.20
C ARG A 503 -3.21 3.25 3.81
N GLU A 504 -3.24 4.55 3.54
CA GLU A 504 -3.55 5.07 2.23
C GLU A 504 -2.28 5.60 1.59
N GLN A 505 -1.91 5.00 0.46
CA GLN A 505 -0.75 5.41 -0.32
C GLN A 505 -1.19 5.84 -1.69
N VAL A 506 -0.72 7.01 -2.10
CA VAL A 506 -0.96 7.52 -3.45
C VAL A 506 0.38 7.74 -4.12
N TRP A 507 0.63 6.98 -5.17
CA TRP A 507 1.77 7.18 -6.05
C TRP A 507 1.31 8.00 -7.24
N ARG A 508 1.82 9.22 -7.38
CA ARG A 508 1.45 10.10 -8.49
C ARG A 508 2.34 9.87 -9.70
N ARG A 509 1.74 10.07 -10.87
CA ARG A 509 2.43 9.92 -12.14
C ARG A 509 1.89 10.85 -13.21
N GLU A 510 2.82 11.28 -14.05
CA GLU A 510 2.54 11.98 -15.30
C GLU A 510 3.28 11.23 -16.43
N THR A 511 2.52 10.67 -17.36
CA THR A 511 3.09 10.06 -18.59
C THR A 511 2.98 11.07 -19.71
N ARG A 512 4.10 11.39 -20.34
CA ARG A 512 4.09 12.27 -21.51
C ARG A 512 3.90 11.47 -22.77
N LEU A 513 2.97 11.92 -23.58
CA LEU A 513 2.71 11.43 -24.91
C LEU A 513 2.97 12.55 -25.91
N TRP A 514 3.82 12.25 -26.87
CA TRP A 514 4.16 13.16 -27.96
C TRP A 514 3.23 12.91 -29.14
N THR A 515 2.78 13.99 -29.77
CA THR A 515 2.01 13.93 -31.00
C THR A 515 2.85 13.22 -32.08
N PRO A 516 2.30 12.22 -32.79
CA PRO A 516 3.03 11.47 -33.79
C PRO A 516 3.12 12.25 -35.12
N GLN A 517 3.98 13.27 -35.16
CA GLN A 517 4.12 14.19 -36.30
C GLN A 517 4.37 13.45 -37.62
N VAL A 518 5.25 12.45 -37.62
CA VAL A 518 5.59 11.67 -38.81
C VAL A 518 4.38 10.89 -39.34
N GLN A 519 3.60 10.26 -38.45
CA GLN A 519 2.40 9.54 -38.84
C GLN A 519 1.32 10.48 -39.37
N HIS A 520 1.17 11.66 -38.78
CA HIS A 520 0.25 12.68 -39.29
C HIS A 520 0.62 13.14 -40.70
N GLU A 521 1.91 13.37 -40.96
CA GLU A 521 2.41 13.76 -42.29
C GLU A 521 2.21 12.65 -43.32
N MET A 522 2.53 11.40 -42.97
CA MET A 522 2.39 10.25 -43.86
C MET A 522 0.92 9.94 -44.21
N LEU A 523 0.03 9.98 -43.22
CA LEU A 523 -1.38 9.64 -43.41
C LEU A 523 -2.26 10.85 -43.74
N LYS A 524 -1.70 12.06 -43.73
CA LYS A 524 -2.46 13.32 -43.84
C LYS A 524 -3.62 13.39 -42.85
N THR A 525 -3.38 12.94 -41.62
CA THR A 525 -4.38 12.89 -40.56
C THR A 525 -4.18 14.02 -39.56
N THR A 526 -5.29 14.47 -38.98
CA THR A 526 -5.28 15.43 -37.87
C THR A 526 -5.14 14.71 -36.52
N HIS A 527 -4.78 15.47 -35.48
CA HIS A 527 -4.67 14.92 -34.13
C HIS A 527 -5.98 14.32 -33.62
N GLU A 528 -7.12 14.94 -33.90
CA GLU A 528 -8.43 14.43 -33.48
C GLU A 528 -8.76 13.09 -34.16
N GLN A 529 -8.54 13.01 -35.47
CA GLN A 529 -8.72 11.76 -36.22
C GLN A 529 -7.80 10.65 -35.71
N TRP A 530 -6.56 10.99 -35.35
CA TRP A 530 -5.64 10.04 -34.73
C TRP A 530 -6.17 9.55 -33.37
N VAL A 531 -6.64 10.45 -32.49
CA VAL A 531 -7.20 10.07 -31.19
C VAL A 531 -8.44 9.17 -31.34
N ASP A 532 -9.31 9.48 -32.30
CA ASP A 532 -10.57 8.76 -32.50
C ASP A 532 -10.36 7.37 -33.14
N ARG A 533 -9.27 7.19 -33.89
CA ARG A 533 -8.93 5.92 -34.55
C ARG A 533 -8.33 4.88 -33.60
N LEU A 534 -7.51 5.32 -32.66
CA LEU A 534 -6.70 4.41 -31.84
C LEU A 534 -7.54 3.63 -30.82
N ASN A 535 -7.09 2.42 -30.52
CA ASN A 535 -7.50 1.69 -29.32
C ASN A 535 -6.39 1.75 -28.28
N ALA A 536 -6.78 1.82 -27.01
CA ALA A 536 -5.87 1.76 -25.88
C ALA A 536 -6.12 0.47 -25.09
N SER A 537 -5.07 -0.33 -24.90
CA SER A 537 -5.09 -1.49 -24.01
C SER A 537 -4.13 -1.29 -22.84
N LEU A 538 -4.66 -1.50 -21.63
CA LEU A 538 -3.93 -1.39 -20.38
C LEU A 538 -3.53 -2.78 -19.89
N TRP A 539 -2.24 -2.96 -19.65
CA TRP A 539 -1.67 -4.24 -19.19
C TRP A 539 -0.95 -4.06 -17.86
N HIS A 540 -1.05 -5.06 -17.00
CA HIS A 540 -0.36 -5.16 -15.72
C HIS A 540 0.62 -6.32 -15.77
N ALA A 541 1.87 -6.09 -15.35
CA ALA A 541 2.84 -7.16 -15.14
C ALA A 541 2.62 -7.76 -13.74
N GLU A 542 1.72 -8.75 -13.65
CA GLU A 542 1.35 -9.40 -12.38
C GLU A 542 2.44 -10.40 -11.98
N GLU A 543 3.04 -10.24 -10.80
CA GLU A 543 4.02 -11.20 -10.28
C GLU A 543 3.34 -12.54 -9.92
N ARG A 544 3.78 -13.63 -10.56
CA ARG A 544 3.31 -15.00 -10.31
C ARG A 544 4.20 -15.77 -9.36
N GLY A 545 5.44 -15.32 -9.18
CA GLY A 545 6.32 -15.76 -8.12
C GLY A 545 7.76 -15.92 -8.53
N THR A 546 8.54 -16.43 -7.58
CA THR A 546 9.97 -16.65 -7.78
C THR A 546 10.29 -18.13 -7.92
N VAL A 547 11.31 -18.43 -8.74
CA VAL A 547 11.86 -19.77 -8.93
C VAL A 547 13.37 -19.68 -8.87
N GLU A 548 13.99 -20.66 -8.24
CA GLU A 548 15.45 -20.80 -8.18
C GLU A 548 15.87 -22.07 -8.92
N PHE A 549 16.90 -21.92 -9.76
CA PHE A 549 17.57 -23.02 -10.43
C PHE A 549 19.03 -23.04 -10.02
N GLU A 550 19.57 -24.24 -9.81
CA GLU A 550 21.01 -24.44 -9.66
C GLU A 550 21.57 -25.01 -10.95
N LEU A 551 22.62 -24.39 -11.47
CA LEU A 551 23.35 -24.87 -12.63
C LEU A 551 24.58 -25.64 -12.16
N SER A 552 24.71 -26.87 -12.64
CA SER A 552 25.93 -27.67 -12.44
C SER A 552 27.11 -27.07 -13.21
N THR A 553 28.31 -27.49 -12.87
CA THR A 553 29.55 -27.11 -13.59
C THR A 553 29.48 -27.50 -15.07
N GLU A 554 28.92 -28.67 -15.38
CA GLU A 554 28.71 -29.14 -16.76
C GLU A 554 27.72 -28.25 -17.53
N GLN A 555 26.61 -27.86 -16.89
CA GLN A 555 25.64 -26.94 -17.47
C GLN A 555 26.24 -25.56 -17.69
N MET A 556 27.06 -25.07 -16.76
CA MET A 556 27.78 -23.80 -16.90
C MET A 556 28.80 -23.83 -18.03
N ALA A 557 29.45 -24.97 -18.29
CA ALA A 557 30.35 -25.13 -19.44
C ALA A 557 29.61 -24.96 -20.78
N GLN A 558 28.37 -25.46 -20.88
CA GLN A 558 27.52 -25.31 -22.06
C GLN A 558 26.97 -23.88 -22.22
N VAL A 559 26.76 -23.19 -21.10
CA VAL A 559 26.27 -21.81 -21.06
C VAL A 559 27.37 -20.81 -21.46
N LEU A 560 28.63 -21.11 -21.11
CA LEU A 560 29.83 -20.35 -21.49
C LEU A 560 30.75 -21.14 -22.45
N PRO A 561 30.28 -21.44 -23.68
CA PRO A 561 31.05 -22.23 -24.64
C PRO A 561 32.36 -21.55 -25.04
N GLU A 562 33.33 -22.34 -25.51
CA GLU A 562 34.60 -21.81 -26.00
C GLU A 562 34.38 -20.84 -27.15
N GLU A 563 35.04 -19.69 -27.10
CA GLU A 563 35.17 -18.86 -28.29
C GLU A 563 36.01 -19.64 -29.29
N THR A 564 35.36 -20.24 -30.30
CA THR A 564 36.08 -20.64 -31.50
C THR A 564 36.85 -19.42 -31.99
N PRO A 565 38.19 -19.50 -32.13
CA PRO A 565 38.98 -18.36 -32.55
C PRO A 565 38.42 -17.87 -33.88
N VAL A 566 38.00 -16.61 -33.92
CA VAL A 566 37.61 -15.96 -35.18
C VAL A 566 38.86 -16.00 -36.03
N ALA A 567 38.86 -16.87 -37.04
CA ALA A 567 39.89 -16.86 -38.06
C ALA A 567 39.96 -15.43 -38.59
N LYS A 568 41.09 -14.75 -38.33
CA LYS A 568 41.37 -13.47 -38.97
C LYS A 568 41.25 -13.75 -40.46
N LYS A 569 40.23 -13.18 -41.11
CA LYS A 569 40.14 -13.24 -42.57
C LYS A 569 41.44 -12.63 -43.13
N PRO A 570 42.07 -13.28 -44.11
CA PRO A 570 43.35 -12.84 -44.68
C PRO A 570 43.26 -11.44 -45.30
#